data_AF-A0A941P302-F1
#
_entry.id   AF-A0A941P302-F1
#
_cell.length_a   1.000
_cell.length_b   1.000
_cell.length_c   1.000
_cell.angle_alpha   90.00
_cell.angle_beta   90.00
_cell.angle_gamma   90.00
#
_symmetry.space_group_name_H-M   'P 1'
#
loop_
_entity.id
_entity.type
_entity.pdbx_description
1 polymer ?
#
loop_
_entity_poly.entity_id
_entity_poly.type
_entity_poly.pdbx_seq_one_letter_code
_entity_poly.pdbx_strand_id
1 'polypeptide(L)'
;MIETDRLVTAISSSAQEEILERALRPKQLEDYVGQEKIRGQLQIFIEAARKRREALDHVLLFGPPGLGKTTLAHIVAREMGVNLRQTSGPVLERPGDLAALLTNLEPNDVLFIDE
;
A
#
# COMPACT_ATOMS: atom_id res chain seq x y z
N MET A 1 -30.22 -21.34 7.74
CA MET A 1 -29.30 -20.19 7.68
C MET A 1 -28.20 -20.51 8.69
N ILE A 2 -27.05 -21.00 8.22
CA ILE A 2 -25.99 -21.48 9.10
C ILE A 2 -25.15 -20.25 9.45
N GLU A 3 -25.22 -19.80 10.70
CA GLU A 3 -24.27 -18.84 11.26
C GLU A 3 -22.90 -19.53 11.26
N THR A 4 -22.01 -19.10 10.36
CA THR A 4 -20.60 -19.42 10.44
C THR A 4 -20.02 -18.69 11.65
N ASP A 5 -20.00 -19.39 12.77
CA ASP A 5 -19.31 -19.00 13.99
C ASP A 5 -17.82 -18.81 13.65
N ARG A 6 -17.36 -17.56 13.72
CA ARG A 6 -15.99 -17.19 13.37
C ARG A 6 -15.11 -17.56 14.58
N LEU A 7 -14.61 -18.80 14.60
CA LEU A 7 -13.83 -19.39 15.72
C LEU A 7 -12.46 -18.74 15.99
N VAL A 8 -12.07 -17.71 15.23
CA VAL A 8 -10.81 -16.99 15.44
C VAL A 8 -11.10 -15.49 15.47
N THR A 9 -11.35 -14.98 16.66
CA THR A 9 -11.21 -13.56 16.96
C THR A 9 -9.73 -13.24 17.08
N ALA A 10 -9.27 -12.19 16.39
CA ALA A 10 -7.91 -11.69 16.57
C ALA A 10 -7.73 -11.26 18.03
N ILE A 11 -6.91 -12.00 18.78
CA ILE A 11 -6.40 -11.56 20.08
C ILE A 11 -5.56 -10.32 19.78
N SER A 12 -5.72 -9.24 20.55
CA SER A 12 -5.04 -7.97 20.27
C SER A 12 -3.54 -8.24 20.13
N SER A 13 -2.99 -8.02 18.93
CA SER A 13 -1.60 -8.28 18.62
C SER A 13 -0.73 -7.43 19.53
N SER A 14 0.19 -8.05 20.26
CA SER A 14 1.17 -7.29 21.03
C SER A 14 2.03 -6.42 20.08
N ALA A 15 2.62 -5.33 20.56
CA ALA A 15 3.49 -4.48 19.72
C ALA A 15 4.63 -5.28 19.05
N GLN A 16 5.12 -6.35 19.71
CA GLN A 16 6.12 -7.27 19.15
C GLN A 16 5.58 -8.10 17.98
N GLU A 17 4.32 -8.50 18.05
CA GLU A 17 3.64 -9.28 17.03
C GLU A 17 3.34 -8.44 15.78
N GLU A 18 2.96 -7.17 15.97
CA GLU A 18 2.77 -6.22 14.86
C GLU A 18 4.10 -5.91 14.13
N ILE A 19 5.21 -5.81 14.87
CA ILE A 19 6.56 -5.67 14.30
C ILE A 19 6.92 -6.92 13.48
N LEU A 20 6.63 -8.12 14.02
CA LEU A 20 6.90 -9.38 13.34
C LEU A 20 6.07 -9.50 12.06
N GLU A 21 4.77 -9.18 12.10
CA GLU A 21 3.91 -9.17 10.92
C GLU A 21 4.42 -8.21 9.83
N ARG A 22 4.87 -7.01 10.21
CA ARG A 22 5.49 -6.06 9.26
C ARG A 22 6.76 -6.64 8.65
N ALA A 23 7.57 -7.37 9.42
CA ALA A 23 8.78 -8.03 8.91
C ALA A 23 8.47 -9.16 7.91
N LEU A 24 7.30 -9.78 8.01
CA LEU A 24 6.83 -10.82 7.09
C LEU A 24 6.24 -10.26 5.78
N ARG A 25 5.95 -8.96 5.69
CA ARG A 25 5.40 -8.37 4.46
C ARG A 25 6.42 -8.45 3.32
N PRO A 26 6.02 -8.93 2.13
CA PRO A 26 6.83 -8.86 0.94
C PRO A 26 7.37 -7.46 0.68
N LYS A 27 8.65 -7.36 0.31
CA LYS A 27 9.33 -6.08 0.07
C LYS A 27 9.49 -5.76 -1.41
N GLN A 28 9.51 -6.77 -2.27
CA GLN A 28 9.59 -6.60 -3.73
C GLN A 28 8.34 -7.13 -4.40
N LEU A 29 8.09 -6.68 -5.63
CA LEU A 29 6.93 -7.15 -6.38
C LEU A 29 7.03 -8.64 -6.71
N GLU A 30 8.26 -9.16 -6.90
CA GLU A 30 8.54 -10.58 -7.12
C GLU A 30 8.20 -11.46 -5.89
N ASP A 31 8.33 -10.91 -4.68
CA ASP A 31 8.04 -11.60 -3.42
C ASP A 31 6.52 -11.65 -3.12
N TYR A 32 5.72 -10.89 -3.87
CA TYR A 32 4.27 -10.82 -3.67
C TYR A 32 3.60 -12.05 -4.32
N VAL A 33 3.16 -12.98 -3.47
CA VAL A 33 2.59 -14.27 -3.87
C VAL A 33 1.12 -14.14 -4.24
N GLY A 34 0.75 -14.73 -5.38
CA GLY A 34 -0.61 -14.67 -5.92
C GLY A 34 -0.87 -13.40 -6.73
N GLN A 35 -2.15 -13.12 -7.00
CA GLN A 35 -2.58 -11.93 -7.76
C GLN A 35 -1.80 -11.71 -9.08
N GLU A 36 -1.47 -12.79 -9.79
CA GLU A 36 -0.62 -12.81 -11.01
C GLU A 36 -0.93 -11.67 -11.99
N LYS A 37 -2.22 -11.43 -12.25
CA LYS A 37 -2.68 -10.37 -13.15
C LYS A 37 -2.30 -8.97 -12.68
N ILE A 38 -2.50 -8.68 -11.39
CA ILE A 38 -2.18 -7.37 -10.80
C ILE A 38 -0.66 -7.19 -10.76
N ARG A 39 0.08 -8.24 -10.37
CA ARG A 39 1.54 -8.23 -10.34
C ARG A 39 2.12 -7.91 -11.72
N GLY A 40 1.65 -8.59 -12.76
CA GLY A 40 2.11 -8.35 -14.14
C GLY A 40 1.80 -6.94 -14.64
N GLN A 41 0.61 -6.40 -14.33
CA GLN A 41 0.25 -5.03 -14.71
C GLN A 41 1.13 -3.99 -14.01
N LEU A 42 1.27 -4.10 -12.68
CA LEU A 42 2.12 -3.19 -11.90
C LEU A 42 3.57 -3.24 -12.36
N GLN A 43 4.09 -4.43 -12.66
CA GLN A 43 5.46 -4.58 -13.18
C GLN A 43 5.66 -3.77 -14.47
N ILE A 44 4.75 -3.89 -15.42
CA ILE A 44 4.81 -3.13 -16.69
C ILE A 44 4.80 -1.62 -16.42
N PHE A 45 3.91 -1.13 -15.55
CA PHE A 45 3.80 0.30 -15.25
C PHE A 45 5.03 0.85 -14.54
N ILE A 46 5.53 0.13 -13.52
CA ILE A 46 6.75 0.50 -12.78
C ILE A 46 7.95 0.55 -13.72
N GLU A 47 8.17 -0.48 -14.53
CA GLU A 47 9.28 -0.50 -15.48
C GLU A 47 9.20 0.65 -16.48
N ALA A 48 8.00 0.95 -16.97
CA ALA A 48 7.78 2.01 -17.94
C ALA A 48 8.06 3.40 -17.32
N ALA A 49 7.54 3.68 -16.13
CA ALA A 49 7.78 4.93 -15.41
C ALA A 49 9.27 5.12 -15.06
N ARG A 50 9.94 4.04 -14.59
CA ARG A 50 11.39 4.05 -14.31
C ARG A 50 12.22 4.33 -15.56
N LYS A 51 11.89 3.72 -16.70
CA LYS A 51 12.58 3.97 -17.98
C LYS A 51 12.44 5.42 -18.43
N ARG A 52 11.27 6.03 -18.19
CA ARG A 52 10.99 7.45 -18.49
C ARG A 52 11.50 8.42 -17.43
N ARG A 53 11.92 7.93 -16.26
CA ARG A 53 12.35 8.73 -15.09
C ARG A 53 11.26 9.70 -14.62
N GLU A 54 10.04 9.20 -14.55
CA GLU A 54 8.85 9.94 -14.09
C GLU A 54 8.14 9.20 -12.96
N ALA A 55 7.17 9.87 -12.33
CA ALA A 55 6.29 9.26 -11.36
C ALA A 55 5.47 8.13 -11.99
N LEU A 56 5.13 7.13 -11.18
CA LEU A 56 4.09 6.17 -11.56
C LEU A 56 2.76 6.91 -11.66
N ASP A 57 1.96 6.58 -12.68
CA ASP A 57 0.57 7.05 -12.75
C ASP A 57 -0.22 6.68 -11.50
N HIS A 58 -1.27 7.45 -11.20
CA HIS A 58 -2.09 7.21 -10.02
C HIS A 58 -2.77 5.83 -10.07
N VAL A 59 -2.68 5.09 -8.95
CA VAL A 59 -3.18 3.72 -8.83
C VAL A 59 -4.32 3.66 -7.83
N LEU A 60 -5.43 3.01 -8.20
CA LEU A 60 -6.50 2.64 -7.28
C LEU A 60 -6.40 1.15 -6.95
N LEU A 61 -6.18 0.83 -5.67
CA LEU A 61 -6.20 -0.54 -5.16
C LEU A 61 -7.54 -0.82 -4.48
N PHE A 62 -8.36 -1.69 -5.07
CA PHE A 62 -9.67 -2.03 -4.53
C PHE A 62 -9.76 -3.52 -4.19
N GLY A 63 -10.33 -3.83 -3.02
CA GLY A 63 -10.64 -5.20 -2.61
C GLY A 63 -10.87 -5.34 -1.10
N PRO A 64 -11.34 -6.51 -0.64
CA PRO A 64 -11.50 -6.83 0.79
C PRO A 64 -10.27 -6.51 1.67
N PRO A 65 -10.45 -6.31 2.99
CA PRO A 65 -9.33 -6.18 3.91
C PRO A 65 -8.46 -7.45 3.91
N GLY A 66 -7.16 -7.29 4.18
CA GLY A 66 -6.21 -8.41 4.26
C GLY A 66 -5.64 -8.90 2.92
N LEU A 67 -6.03 -8.33 1.78
CA LEU A 67 -5.48 -8.72 0.47
C LEU A 67 -4.13 -8.05 0.13
N GLY A 68 -3.50 -7.34 1.07
CA GLY A 68 -2.18 -6.76 0.86
C GLY A 68 -2.16 -5.44 0.07
N LYS A 69 -3.24 -4.64 0.09
CA LYS A 69 -3.27 -3.30 -0.53
C LYS A 69 -2.18 -2.38 0.02
N THR A 70 -2.09 -2.26 1.34
CA THR A 70 -1.03 -1.51 2.03
C THR A 70 0.36 -2.06 1.68
N THR A 71 0.51 -3.39 1.58
CA THR A 71 1.77 -4.03 1.18
C THR A 71 2.17 -3.64 -0.25
N LEU A 72 1.23 -3.64 -1.20
CA LEU A 72 1.48 -3.19 -2.57
C LEU A 72 1.91 -1.73 -2.65
N ALA A 73 1.32 -0.84 -1.84
CA ALA A 73 1.74 0.56 -1.79
C ALA A 73 3.21 0.70 -1.33
N HIS A 74 3.63 -0.05 -0.32
CA HIS A 74 5.03 -0.12 0.12
C HIS A 74 5.96 -0.67 -0.98
N ILE A 75 5.55 -1.74 -1.66
CA ILE A 75 6.31 -2.32 -2.77
C ILE A 75 6.49 -1.30 -3.88
N VAL A 76 5.43 -0.60 -4.29
CA VAL A 76 5.48 0.42 -5.36
C VAL A 76 6.49 1.52 -5.01
N ALA A 77 6.42 2.09 -3.80
CA ALA A 77 7.38 3.11 -3.38
C ALA A 77 8.82 2.60 -3.40
N ARG A 78 9.03 1.35 -2.94
CA ARG A 78 10.36 0.73 -2.93
C ARG A 78 10.91 0.48 -4.33
N GLU A 79 10.09 -0.06 -5.23
CA GLU A 79 10.47 -0.34 -6.63
C GLU A 79 10.78 0.95 -7.40
N MET A 80 10.07 2.03 -7.08
CA MET A 80 10.31 3.37 -7.63
C MET A 80 11.49 4.08 -6.97
N GLY A 81 11.97 3.61 -5.82
CA GLY A 81 13.10 4.20 -5.09
C GLY A 81 12.79 5.55 -4.44
N VAL A 82 11.56 5.75 -3.99
CA VAL A 82 11.01 7.02 -3.46
C VAL A 82 10.42 6.81 -2.07
N ASN A 83 10.06 7.90 -1.37
CA ASN A 83 9.43 7.77 -0.06
C ASN A 83 7.96 7.38 -0.20
N LEU A 84 7.46 6.66 0.82
CA LEU A 84 6.03 6.44 1.01
C LEU A 84 5.52 7.37 2.11
N ARG A 85 4.53 8.20 1.77
CA ARG A 85 3.72 8.93 2.75
C ARG A 85 2.36 8.25 2.85
N GLN A 86 2.01 7.78 4.05
CA GLN A 86 0.74 7.12 4.31
C GLN A 86 -0.19 8.04 5.12
N THR A 87 -1.47 8.07 4.75
CA THR A 87 -2.56 8.68 5.51
C THR A 87 -3.83 7.83 5.34
N SER A 88 -4.92 8.19 6.01
CA SER A 88 -6.23 7.60 5.75
C SER A 88 -7.27 8.67 5.40
N GLY A 89 -8.33 8.28 4.69
CA GLY A 89 -9.44 9.15 4.32
C GLY A 89 -10.05 9.89 5.51
N PRO A 90 -10.37 9.22 6.63
CA PRO A 90 -10.90 9.86 7.82
C PRO A 90 -9.98 10.92 8.45
N VAL A 91 -8.65 10.82 8.26
CA VAL A 91 -7.69 11.81 8.76
C VAL A 91 -7.70 13.11 7.93
N LEU A 92 -8.20 13.05 6.69
CA LEU A 92 -8.31 14.18 5.78
C LEU A 92 -9.68 14.88 5.91
N GLU A 93 -9.98 15.39 7.12
CA GLU A 93 -11.28 16.00 7.42
C GLU A 93 -11.49 17.36 6.74
N ARG A 94 -10.41 18.15 6.57
CA ARG A 94 -10.48 19.51 6.02
C ARG A 94 -9.57 19.65 4.80
N PRO A 95 -9.92 20.53 3.83
CA PRO A 95 -9.07 20.79 2.67
C PRO A 95 -7.62 21.19 3.02
N GLY A 96 -7.42 21.84 4.16
CA GLY A 96 -6.09 22.24 4.65
C GLY A 96 -5.18 21.06 5.02
N ASP A 97 -5.74 19.94 5.48
CA ASP A 97 -4.97 18.76 5.88
C ASP A 97 -4.35 18.09 4.65
N LEU A 98 -5.12 17.98 3.56
CA LEU A 98 -4.61 17.50 2.27
C LEU A 98 -3.58 18.48 1.68
N ALA A 99 -3.85 19.79 1.72
CA ALA A 99 -2.92 20.79 1.20
C ALA A 99 -1.54 20.72 1.91
N ALA A 100 -1.54 20.61 3.24
CA ALA A 100 -0.32 20.45 4.03
C ALA A 100 0.44 19.16 3.67
N LEU A 101 -0.27 18.06 3.43
CA LEU A 101 0.36 16.80 3.02
C LEU A 101 1.02 16.95 1.66
N LEU A 102 0.29 17.48 0.66
CA LEU A 102 0.79 17.66 -0.70
C LEU A 102 2.01 18.58 -0.76
N THR A 103 2.06 19.63 0.07
CA THR A 103 3.21 20.54 0.13
C THR A 103 4.50 19.92 0.68
N ASN A 104 4.39 18.79 1.39
CA ASN A 104 5.53 18.10 1.99
C ASN A 104 6.02 16.89 1.17
N LEU A 105 5.43 16.64 -0.01
CA LEU A 105 5.85 15.56 -0.88
C LEU A 105 7.11 15.94 -1.65
N GLU A 106 8.08 15.02 -1.68
CA GLU A 106 9.22 15.12 -2.59
C GLU A 106 8.82 14.65 -4.00
N PRO A 107 9.57 15.05 -5.05
CA PRO A 107 9.29 14.61 -6.41
C PRO A 107 9.20 13.08 -6.52
N ASN A 108 8.11 12.60 -7.10
CA ASN A 108 7.78 11.19 -7.30
C ASN A 108 7.46 10.38 -6.03
N ASP A 109 7.39 11.00 -4.84
CA ASP A 109 6.93 10.32 -3.63
C ASP A 109 5.57 9.66 -3.86
N VAL A 110 5.39 8.49 -3.23
CA VAL A 110 4.11 7.79 -3.24
C VAL A 110 3.29 8.29 -2.06
N LEU A 111 2.17 8.95 -2.35
CA LEU A 111 1.11 9.21 -1.38
C LEU A 111 0.11 8.06 -1.39
N PHE A 112 0.07 7.29 -0.30
CA PHE A 112 -0.92 6.24 -0.08
C PHE A 112 -2.00 6.75 0.89
N ILE A 113 -3.25 6.74 0.41
CA ILE A 113 -4.44 7.08 1.19
C ILE A 113 -5.22 5.77 1.36
N ASP A 114 -5.27 5.26 2.59
CA ASP A 114 -6.11 4.10 2.93
C ASP A 114 -7.51 4.55 3.35
N GLU A 115 -8.50 3.68 3.21
CA GLU A 115 -9.92 3.95 3.55
C GLU A 115 -10.51 5.23 2.91
#